data_AF-A0A5M9HTA1-F1
#
_entry.id   AF-A0A5M9HTA1-F1
#
_cell.length_a   1.000
_cell.length_b   1.000
_cell.length_c   1.000
_cell.angle_alpha   90.00
_cell.angle_beta   90.00
_cell.angle_gamma   90.00
#
_symmetry.space_group_name_H-M   'P 1'
#
loop_
_entity.id
_entity.type
_entity.pdbx_description
1 polymer ?
#
loop_
_entity_poly.entity_id
_entity_poly.type
_entity_poly.pdbx_seq_one_letter_code
_entity_poly.pdbx_strand_id
1 'polypeptide(L)'
;MKINKEKRQLLKQELREYEKVTPMTEEEREALHEWVAAGNSVHENASMASYESGSPADFLDVYREEEEIRRALDSMSYEEGSKYLLEEYGIDRDGITTPEPPTYEELKEKANRLYRTCFLYWEFLAANNLCEEAYEYVRKHINEEWPFDPFDWDIAQ
;
A
#
# COMPACT_ATOMS: atom_id res chain seq x y z
N MET A 1 12.06 24.74 -8.65
CA MET A 1 11.11 25.89 -8.67
C MET A 1 11.61 26.98 -7.70
N LYS A 2 11.21 28.26 -7.79
CA LYS A 2 11.62 29.28 -6.79
C LYS A 2 10.67 29.26 -5.59
N ILE A 3 11.12 28.67 -4.48
CA ILE A 3 10.42 28.66 -3.19
C ILE A 3 10.24 30.11 -2.70
N ASN A 4 9.04 30.47 -2.24
CA ASN A 4 8.80 31.80 -1.65
C ASN A 4 9.42 31.92 -0.24
N LYS A 5 9.46 33.14 0.31
CA LYS A 5 10.08 33.38 1.62
C LYS A 5 9.36 32.65 2.76
N GLU A 6 8.04 32.56 2.68
CA GLU A 6 7.17 32.00 3.72
C GLU A 6 7.29 30.47 3.82
N LYS A 7 7.15 29.71 2.70
CA LYS A 7 7.41 28.26 2.70
C LYS A 7 8.84 27.97 3.16
N ARG A 8 9.84 28.78 2.76
CA ARG A 8 11.22 28.65 3.26
C ARG A 8 11.36 28.91 4.76
N GLN A 9 10.52 29.72 5.39
CA GLN A 9 10.51 29.91 6.84
C GLN A 9 9.79 28.75 7.55
N LEU A 10 8.68 28.25 6.99
CA LEU A 10 7.92 27.10 7.50
C LEU A 10 8.79 25.83 7.52
N LEU A 11 9.35 25.43 6.37
CA LEU A 11 10.23 24.26 6.26
C LEU A 11 11.45 24.34 7.21
N LYS A 12 11.97 25.56 7.43
CA LYS A 12 13.06 25.80 8.38
C LYS A 12 12.62 25.82 9.85
N GLN A 13 11.33 25.89 10.16
CA GLN A 13 10.83 25.64 11.51
C GLN A 13 10.64 24.14 11.72
N GLU A 14 9.92 23.52 10.79
CA GLU A 14 9.62 22.08 10.69
C GLU A 14 10.87 21.21 10.85
N LEU A 15 11.90 21.41 10.04
CA LEU A 15 13.21 20.72 10.16
C LEU A 15 13.80 20.86 11.58
N ARG A 16 13.75 22.06 12.17
CA ARG A 16 14.26 22.32 13.53
C ARG A 16 13.32 21.83 14.64
N GLU A 17 12.14 21.30 14.32
CA GLU A 17 11.26 20.61 15.26
C GLU A 17 11.47 19.09 15.14
N TYR A 18 11.64 18.60 13.91
CA TYR A 18 12.03 17.22 13.58
C TYR A 18 13.39 16.81 14.21
N GLU A 19 14.44 17.60 13.98
CA GLU A 19 15.81 17.36 14.50
C GLU A 19 15.90 17.28 16.04
N LYS A 20 14.86 17.68 16.79
CA LYS A 20 14.81 17.58 18.26
C LYS A 20 14.31 16.22 18.76
N VAL A 21 13.49 15.53 17.96
CA VAL A 21 12.75 14.33 18.37
C VAL A 21 13.21 13.09 17.62
N THR A 22 13.73 13.24 16.40
CA THR A 22 14.17 12.14 15.55
C THR A 22 15.68 11.94 15.67
N PRO A 23 16.16 10.80 16.21
CA PRO A 23 17.57 10.43 16.16
C PRO A 23 18.01 10.19 14.72
N MET A 24 19.20 10.66 14.35
CA MET A 24 19.74 10.52 13.01
C MET A 24 21.28 10.53 13.00
N THR A 25 21.88 9.87 12.00
CA THR A 25 23.33 9.96 11.71
C THR A 25 23.68 11.30 11.08
N GLU A 26 24.96 11.52 10.74
CA GLU A 26 25.35 12.74 10.02
C GLU A 26 25.04 12.65 8.53
N GLU A 27 25.17 11.47 7.89
CA GLU A 27 24.76 11.28 6.49
C GLU A 27 23.24 11.51 6.31
N GLU A 28 22.43 10.95 7.22
CA GLU A 28 20.99 11.17 7.29
C GLU A 28 20.62 12.66 7.48
N ARG A 29 21.41 13.39 8.27
CA ARG A 29 21.23 14.83 8.47
C ARG A 29 21.58 15.63 7.21
N GLU A 30 22.69 15.31 6.55
CA GLU A 30 23.08 15.97 5.30
C GLU A 30 22.00 15.78 4.22
N ALA A 31 21.54 14.53 4.01
CA ALA A 31 20.47 14.20 3.07
C ALA A 31 19.16 14.97 3.38
N LEU A 32 18.72 14.99 4.64
CA LEU A 32 17.52 15.70 5.08
C LEU A 32 17.64 17.23 4.87
N HIS A 33 18.82 17.81 5.10
CA HIS A 33 19.05 19.25 4.85
C HIS A 33 19.07 19.59 3.36
N GLU A 34 19.59 18.71 2.49
CA GLU A 34 19.50 18.89 1.03
C GLU A 34 18.05 18.80 0.53
N TRP A 35 17.27 17.82 1.00
CA TRP A 35 15.85 17.66 0.70
C TRP A 35 15.02 18.90 1.06
N VAL A 36 15.22 19.43 2.28
CA VAL A 36 14.57 20.67 2.73
C VAL A 36 15.08 21.90 1.97
N ALA A 37 16.34 21.92 1.54
CA ALA A 37 16.89 23.00 0.71
C ALA A 37 16.32 23.00 -0.72
N ALA A 38 16.00 21.83 -1.28
CA ALA A 38 15.29 21.69 -2.55
C ALA A 38 13.85 22.23 -2.49
N GLY A 39 13.22 22.19 -1.30
CA GLY A 39 11.96 22.87 -0.99
C GLY A 39 10.81 21.94 -0.59
N ASN A 40 11.13 20.77 -0.06
CA ASN A 40 10.21 19.72 0.33
C ASN A 40 10.05 19.68 1.86
N SER A 41 8.94 19.11 2.34
CA SER A 41 8.66 18.85 3.76
C SER A 41 9.47 17.65 4.27
N VAL A 42 9.76 17.60 5.57
CA VAL A 42 10.31 16.39 6.21
C VAL A 42 9.25 15.26 6.27
N HIS A 43 7.97 15.64 6.20
CA HIS A 43 6.78 14.78 6.12
C HIS A 43 6.31 14.57 4.65
N GLU A 44 7.21 14.75 3.69
CA GLU A 44 7.05 14.43 2.26
C GLU A 44 8.24 13.55 1.83
N ASN A 45 8.01 12.58 0.94
CA ASN A 45 9.04 11.73 0.34
C ASN A 45 8.97 11.76 -1.21
N ALA A 46 9.98 11.22 -1.89
CA ALA A 46 10.05 11.18 -3.35
C ALA A 46 9.22 10.05 -3.98
N SER A 47 8.99 8.98 -3.22
CA SER A 47 8.59 7.65 -3.72
C SER A 47 7.08 7.38 -3.58
N MET A 48 6.31 8.41 -3.21
CA MET A 48 4.85 8.37 -2.91
C MET A 48 4.46 7.42 -1.77
N ALA A 49 5.43 6.96 -0.98
CA ALA A 49 5.20 6.08 0.16
C ALA A 49 4.30 6.75 1.20
N SER A 50 3.43 5.96 1.83
CA SER A 50 2.46 6.41 2.84
C SER A 50 2.34 5.35 3.93
N TYR A 51 2.19 5.76 5.18
CA TYR A 51 1.81 4.86 6.27
C TYR A 51 0.37 4.35 6.06
N GLU A 52 -0.02 3.25 6.73
CA GLU A 52 -1.36 2.63 6.65
C GLU A 52 -2.53 3.62 6.89
N SER A 53 -2.27 4.71 7.63
CA SER A 53 -3.18 5.83 7.86
C SER A 53 -3.51 6.68 6.62
N GLY A 54 -2.90 6.42 5.46
CA GLY A 54 -3.05 7.21 4.23
C GLY A 54 -2.35 8.56 4.27
N SER A 55 -1.50 8.80 5.27
CA SER A 55 -0.61 9.96 5.35
C SER A 55 0.75 9.62 4.74
N PRO A 56 1.40 10.53 3.98
CA PRO A 56 2.74 10.30 3.45
C PRO A 56 3.73 9.88 4.53
N ALA A 57 4.67 9.01 4.16
CA ALA A 57 5.78 8.62 5.01
C ALA A 57 6.82 9.77 5.09
N ASP A 58 7.47 9.92 6.24
CA ASP A 58 8.55 10.88 6.42
C ASP A 58 9.72 10.59 5.48
N PHE A 59 10.42 11.64 5.04
CA PHE A 59 11.61 11.54 4.19
C PHE A 59 12.64 10.55 4.75
N LEU A 60 12.86 10.58 6.06
CA LEU A 60 13.95 9.84 6.68
C LEU A 60 13.66 8.35 6.82
N ASP A 61 12.41 7.96 7.00
CA ASP A 61 12.02 6.54 7.02
C ASP A 61 12.19 5.94 5.62
N VAL A 62 11.70 6.65 4.59
CA VAL A 62 11.83 6.23 3.18
C VAL A 62 13.29 6.24 2.72
N TYR A 63 14.11 7.23 3.11
CA TYR A 63 15.54 7.15 2.83
C TYR A 63 16.12 5.90 3.47
N ARG A 64 15.94 5.64 4.77
CA ARG A 64 16.57 4.51 5.46
C ARG A 64 16.36 3.17 4.74
N GLU A 65 15.13 2.91 4.32
CA GLU A 65 14.77 1.75 3.48
C GLU A 65 15.55 1.76 2.16
N GLU A 66 15.55 2.88 1.42
CA GLU A 66 16.33 3.06 0.19
C GLU A 66 17.85 3.01 0.41
N GLU A 67 18.38 3.47 1.56
CA GLU A 67 19.80 3.46 1.91
C GLU A 67 20.26 2.02 2.20
N GLU A 68 19.42 1.22 2.88
CA GLU A 68 19.67 -0.21 3.17
C GLU A 68 19.59 -1.07 1.90
N ILE A 69 18.53 -0.93 1.10
CA ILE A 69 18.41 -1.61 -0.20
C ILE A 69 19.62 -1.30 -1.09
N ARG A 70 20.03 -0.02 -1.17
CA ARG A 70 21.19 0.40 -1.98
C ARG A 70 22.51 -0.17 -1.46
N ARG A 71 22.67 -0.32 -0.14
CA ARG A 71 23.85 -0.96 0.48
C ARG A 71 23.90 -2.48 0.26
N ALA A 72 22.75 -3.16 0.23
CA ALA A 72 22.70 -4.56 -0.16
C ALA A 72 23.12 -4.74 -1.63
N LEU A 73 22.53 -3.94 -2.53
CA LEU A 73 22.76 -3.97 -3.97
C LEU A 73 24.19 -3.61 -4.40
N ASP A 74 24.90 -2.75 -3.68
CA ASP A 74 26.29 -2.34 -4.02
C ASP A 74 27.28 -3.54 -4.07
N SER A 75 26.94 -4.64 -3.41
CA SER A 75 27.73 -5.88 -3.40
C SER A 75 27.33 -6.93 -4.45
N MET A 76 26.22 -6.70 -5.18
CA MET A 76 25.57 -7.69 -6.04
C MET A 76 25.80 -7.42 -7.54
N SER A 77 25.75 -8.47 -8.37
CA SER A 77 25.55 -8.29 -9.80
C SER A 77 24.13 -7.80 -10.12
N TYR A 78 23.88 -7.31 -11.34
CA TYR A 78 22.55 -6.91 -11.80
C TYR A 78 21.51 -8.04 -11.69
N GLU A 79 21.92 -9.28 -11.91
CA GLU A 79 21.03 -10.46 -11.88
C GLU A 79 20.67 -10.84 -10.43
N GLU A 80 21.65 -10.87 -9.54
CA GLU A 80 21.46 -11.09 -8.09
C GLU A 80 20.64 -9.95 -7.46
N GLY A 81 20.98 -8.69 -7.78
CA GLY A 81 20.28 -7.51 -7.27
C GLY A 81 18.85 -7.38 -7.80
N SER A 82 18.60 -7.76 -9.06
CA SER A 82 17.24 -7.87 -9.58
C SER A 82 16.45 -8.93 -8.83
N LYS A 83 17.06 -10.06 -8.45
CA LYS A 83 16.38 -11.10 -7.67
C LYS A 83 16.10 -10.65 -6.25
N TYR A 84 17.10 -10.08 -5.57
CA TYR A 84 16.96 -9.56 -4.20
C TYR A 84 15.80 -8.56 -4.07
N LEU A 85 15.71 -7.57 -4.96
CA LEU A 85 14.59 -6.61 -4.98
C LEU A 85 13.22 -7.28 -5.15
N LEU A 86 13.14 -8.35 -5.94
CA LEU A 86 11.89 -9.05 -6.18
C LEU A 86 11.48 -9.88 -4.95
N GLU A 87 12.43 -10.55 -4.31
CA GLU A 87 12.21 -11.28 -3.05
C GLU A 87 11.78 -10.33 -1.92
N GLU A 88 12.39 -9.14 -1.79
CA GLU A 88 12.05 -8.12 -0.79
C GLU A 88 10.60 -7.60 -0.95
N TYR A 89 10.15 -7.39 -2.19
CA TYR A 89 8.74 -7.04 -2.49
C TYR A 89 7.78 -8.25 -2.52
N GLY A 90 8.23 -9.44 -2.11
CA GLY A 90 7.41 -10.66 -2.05
C GLY A 90 7.08 -11.31 -3.41
N ILE A 91 7.73 -10.87 -4.49
CA ILE A 91 7.51 -11.30 -5.86
C ILE A 91 8.50 -12.42 -6.24
N ASP A 92 8.17 -13.67 -5.96
CA ASP A 92 8.98 -14.79 -6.48
C ASP A 92 8.97 -14.81 -8.02
N ARG A 93 10.15 -14.67 -8.63
CA ARG A 93 10.37 -14.86 -10.08
C ARG A 93 11.08 -16.16 -10.46
N ASP A 94 11.50 -16.99 -9.50
CA ASP A 94 11.88 -18.38 -9.81
C ASP A 94 10.64 -19.19 -10.21
N GLY A 95 9.44 -18.76 -9.79
CA GLY A 95 8.16 -19.23 -10.30
C GLY A 95 7.77 -20.61 -9.78
N ILE A 96 8.20 -20.95 -8.57
CA ILE A 96 8.01 -22.28 -7.97
C ILE A 96 7.34 -22.12 -6.60
N THR A 97 6.04 -22.39 -6.56
CA THR A 97 5.16 -22.49 -5.38
C THR A 97 4.56 -21.19 -4.80
N THR A 98 4.24 -20.22 -5.65
CA THR A 98 2.84 -19.75 -5.62
C THR A 98 1.91 -20.91 -6.05
N PRO A 99 0.68 -21.02 -5.52
CA PRO A 99 -0.31 -21.94 -6.09
C PRO A 99 -0.56 -21.58 -7.56
N GLU A 100 -0.80 -22.57 -8.43
CA GLU A 100 -1.15 -22.27 -9.83
C GLU A 100 -2.37 -21.33 -9.85
N PRO A 101 -2.28 -20.14 -10.49
CA PRO A 101 -3.36 -19.16 -10.45
C PRO A 101 -4.60 -19.78 -11.11
N PRO A 102 -5.78 -19.79 -10.43
CA PRO A 102 -6.93 -20.55 -10.91
C PRO A 102 -7.31 -20.20 -12.34
N THR A 103 -7.52 -21.22 -13.17
CA THR A 103 -7.78 -21.00 -14.59
C THR A 103 -9.06 -20.18 -14.80
N TYR A 104 -9.13 -19.47 -15.93
CA TYR A 104 -10.32 -18.67 -16.27
C TYR A 104 -11.63 -19.48 -16.17
N GLU A 105 -11.62 -20.76 -16.54
CA GLU A 105 -12.79 -21.64 -16.45
C GLU A 105 -13.13 -22.01 -15.00
N GLU A 106 -12.16 -22.19 -14.10
CA GLU A 106 -12.42 -22.42 -12.67
C GLU A 106 -12.92 -21.16 -11.96
N LEU A 107 -12.37 -19.98 -12.28
CA LEU A 107 -12.89 -18.70 -11.79
C LEU A 107 -14.33 -18.47 -12.26
N LYS A 108 -14.60 -18.77 -13.53
CA LYS A 108 -15.92 -18.73 -14.16
C LYS A 108 -16.88 -19.75 -13.55
N GLU A 109 -16.45 -20.96 -13.20
CA GLU A 109 -17.30 -21.92 -12.49
C GLU A 109 -17.62 -21.44 -11.05
N LYS A 110 -16.61 -20.97 -10.31
CA LYS A 110 -16.79 -20.38 -8.97
C LYS A 110 -17.78 -19.21 -9.01
N ALA A 111 -17.62 -18.28 -9.96
CA ALA A 111 -18.53 -17.16 -10.15
C ALA A 111 -19.96 -17.60 -10.52
N ASN A 112 -20.11 -18.57 -11.43
CA ASN A 112 -21.43 -19.13 -11.78
C ASN A 112 -22.11 -19.82 -10.57
N ARG A 113 -21.35 -20.50 -9.71
CA ARG A 113 -21.86 -21.13 -8.49
C ARG A 113 -22.32 -20.08 -7.47
N LEU A 114 -21.53 -19.02 -7.26
CA LEU A 114 -21.90 -17.90 -6.39
C LEU A 114 -23.18 -17.21 -6.90
N TYR A 115 -23.22 -16.82 -8.17
CA TYR A 115 -24.39 -16.19 -8.79
C TYR A 115 -25.67 -17.03 -8.64
N ARG A 116 -25.60 -18.35 -8.90
CA ARG A 116 -26.73 -19.27 -8.69
C ARG A 116 -27.16 -19.35 -7.22
N THR A 117 -26.22 -19.28 -6.28
CA THR A 117 -26.51 -19.33 -4.83
C THR A 117 -27.25 -18.06 -4.41
N CYS A 118 -26.76 -16.88 -4.82
CA CYS A 118 -27.43 -15.60 -4.55
C CYS A 118 -28.83 -15.53 -5.19
N PHE A 119 -28.97 -16.01 -6.43
CA PHE A 119 -30.26 -16.08 -7.12
C PHE A 119 -31.27 -16.98 -6.39
N LEU A 120 -30.86 -18.20 -5.99
CA LEU A 120 -31.75 -19.12 -5.25
C LEU A 120 -32.13 -18.58 -3.87
N TYR A 121 -31.24 -17.85 -3.21
CA TYR A 121 -31.55 -17.17 -1.94
C TYR A 121 -32.54 -16.01 -2.16
N TRP A 122 -32.40 -15.26 -3.26
CA TRP A 122 -33.35 -14.21 -3.64
C TRP A 122 -34.74 -14.76 -3.95
N GLU A 123 -34.84 -15.85 -4.73
CA GLU A 123 -36.09 -16.56 -5.00
C GLU A 123 -36.75 -17.08 -3.71
N PHE A 124 -35.95 -17.55 -2.74
CA PHE A 124 -36.46 -17.95 -1.43
C PHE A 124 -37.02 -16.76 -0.63
N LEU A 125 -36.32 -15.62 -0.60
CA LEU A 125 -36.81 -14.40 0.04
C LEU A 125 -38.12 -13.92 -0.61
N ALA A 126 -38.19 -13.91 -1.94
CA ALA A 126 -39.38 -13.54 -2.69
C ALA A 126 -40.57 -14.48 -2.41
N ALA A 127 -40.35 -15.80 -2.41
CA ALA A 127 -41.37 -16.79 -2.11
C ALA A 127 -41.93 -16.69 -0.68
N ASN A 128 -41.18 -16.11 0.26
CA ASN A 128 -41.60 -15.87 1.64
C ASN A 128 -42.03 -14.41 1.90
N ASN A 129 -42.02 -13.53 0.88
CA ASN A 129 -42.30 -12.09 0.97
C ASN A 129 -41.31 -11.29 1.85
N LEU A 130 -40.05 -11.72 1.96
CA LEU A 130 -39.00 -11.12 2.82
C LEU A 130 -38.06 -10.15 2.08
N CYS A 131 -38.42 -9.72 0.86
CA CYS A 131 -37.54 -8.88 0.03
C CYS A 131 -37.32 -7.48 0.61
N GLU A 132 -38.33 -6.87 1.26
CA GLU A 132 -38.21 -5.52 1.79
C GLU A 132 -37.33 -5.51 3.06
N GLU A 133 -37.54 -6.47 3.96
CA GLU A 133 -36.70 -6.69 5.13
C GLU A 133 -35.24 -6.99 4.74
N ALA A 134 -35.02 -7.74 3.66
CA ALA A 134 -33.68 -7.96 3.11
C ALA A 134 -33.06 -6.68 2.56
N TYR A 135 -33.82 -5.82 1.87
CA TYR A 135 -33.32 -4.53 1.39
C TYR A 135 -33.01 -3.55 2.54
N GLU A 136 -33.86 -3.47 3.57
CA GLU A 136 -33.59 -2.63 4.75
C GLU A 136 -32.40 -3.16 5.56
N TYR A 137 -32.24 -4.49 5.68
CA TYR A 137 -31.06 -5.09 6.29
C TYR A 137 -29.79 -4.71 5.51
N VAL A 138 -29.75 -4.94 4.20
CA VAL A 138 -28.59 -4.57 3.37
C VAL A 138 -28.31 -3.07 3.49
N ARG A 139 -29.32 -2.20 3.36
CA ARG A 139 -29.14 -0.73 3.43
C ARG A 139 -28.60 -0.27 4.79
N LYS A 140 -29.04 -0.89 5.89
CA LYS A 140 -28.57 -0.58 7.24
C LYS A 140 -27.14 -1.05 7.50
N HIS A 141 -26.78 -2.21 6.96
CA HIS A 141 -25.52 -2.90 7.25
C HIS A 141 -24.45 -2.73 6.14
N ILE A 142 -24.72 -2.00 5.06
CA ILE A 142 -23.80 -1.80 3.90
C ILE A 142 -22.45 -1.15 4.22
N ASN A 143 -22.36 -0.43 5.34
CA ASN A 143 -21.13 0.23 5.81
C ASN A 143 -20.48 -0.49 7.00
N GLU A 144 -21.01 -1.65 7.40
CA GLU A 144 -20.33 -2.51 8.37
C GLU A 144 -19.25 -3.33 7.67
N GLU A 145 -18.20 -3.67 8.40
CA GLU A 145 -17.12 -4.53 7.90
C GLU A 145 -17.70 -5.90 7.52
N TRP A 146 -17.33 -6.42 6.34
CA TRP A 146 -17.97 -7.62 5.79
C TRP A 146 -17.75 -8.83 6.73
N PRO A 147 -18.79 -9.64 7.01
CA PRO A 147 -18.68 -10.81 7.91
C PRO A 147 -17.98 -12.02 7.25
N PHE A 148 -17.17 -11.75 6.23
CA PHE A 148 -16.30 -12.69 5.54
C PHE A 148 -14.89 -12.12 5.64
N ASP A 149 -13.91 -12.93 5.99
CA ASP A 149 -12.50 -12.51 5.94
C ASP A 149 -12.19 -11.91 4.56
N PRO A 150 -11.50 -10.76 4.47
CA PRO A 150 -11.20 -10.13 3.19
C PRO A 150 -10.43 -11.12 2.31
N PHE A 151 -11.08 -11.57 1.25
CA PHE A 151 -10.46 -12.49 0.30
C PHE A 151 -9.54 -11.66 -0.60
N ASP A 152 -8.23 -11.70 -0.31
CA ASP A 152 -7.23 -11.00 -1.10
C ASP A 152 -7.31 -11.44 -2.56
N TRP A 153 -7.80 -10.52 -3.39
CA TRP A 153 -7.87 -10.68 -4.83
C TRP A 153 -6.51 -10.36 -5.42
N ASP A 154 -5.61 -11.35 -5.35
CA ASP A 154 -4.29 -11.34 -5.99
C ASP A 154 -4.45 -11.48 -7.52
N ILE A 155 -4.98 -10.41 -8.12
CA ILE A 155 -5.17 -10.18 -9.55
C ILE A 155 -4.62 -8.80 -9.90
N ALA A 156 -3.33 -8.62 -9.61
CA ALA A 156 -2.53 -7.59 -10.27
C ALA A 156 -2.45 -7.85 -11.79
N GLN A 157 -2.59 -6.78 -12.57
CA GLN A 157 -1.95 -6.58 -13.88
C GLN A 157 -1.54 -5.11 -14.00
#